data_AF-A0A520CR16-F1
#
_entry.id   AF-A0A520CR16-F1
#
_cell.length_a   1.000
_cell.length_b   1.000
_cell.length_c   1.000
_cell.angle_alpha   90.00
_cell.angle_beta   90.00
_cell.angle_gamma   90.00
#
_symmetry.space_group_name_H-M   'P 1'
#
loop_
_entity.id
_entity.type
_entity.pdbx_description
1 polymer ?
#
loop_
_entity_poly.entity_id
_entity_poly.type
_entity_poly.pdbx_seq_one_letter_code
_entity_poly.pdbx_strand_id
1 'polypeptide(L)'
;MPAQASWFTIAGIAGDDRADYVQVDPATLRSDGDRRWLAVRVSRVSERTSTEGIRFRSFESMAEVDCSASTARYVSATFHAEPHFAGPPIARLDYPPEHLRPMVFRQIAGDFSTRIIRAACVVGHGDRMPQETDKPIEATP
;
A
#
# COMPACT_ATOMS: atom_id res chain seq x y z
N MET A 1 1.50 -21.59 5.75
CA MET A 1 0.48 -21.27 4.73
C MET A 1 0.79 -19.89 4.19
N PRO A 2 0.87 -19.66 2.86
CA PRO A 2 1.12 -18.33 2.35
C PRO A 2 -0.06 -17.44 2.76
N ALA A 3 0.20 -16.30 3.37
CA ALA A 3 -0.83 -15.28 3.58
C ALA A 3 -1.36 -14.89 2.18
N GLN A 4 -2.62 -15.21 1.90
CA GLN A 4 -3.21 -14.94 0.60
C GLN A 4 -3.43 -13.43 0.48
N ALA A 5 -2.68 -12.81 -0.42
CA ALA A 5 -2.81 -11.39 -0.71
C ALA A 5 -4.26 -11.06 -1.07
N SER A 6 -4.89 -10.18 -0.29
CA SER A 6 -6.32 -9.86 -0.39
C SER A 6 -6.49 -8.50 -1.06
N TRP A 7 -6.15 -8.46 -2.34
CA TRP A 7 -6.13 -7.22 -3.12
C TRP A 7 -7.51 -6.56 -3.21
N PHE A 8 -7.64 -5.36 -2.64
CA PHE A 8 -8.85 -4.56 -2.65
C PHE A 8 -8.74 -3.41 -3.66
N THR A 9 -9.71 -3.30 -4.56
CA THR A 9 -9.74 -2.24 -5.57
C THR A 9 -10.31 -0.97 -5.01
N ILE A 10 -9.51 0.09 -5.02
CA ILE A 10 -9.93 1.41 -4.50
C ILE A 10 -10.30 2.39 -5.62
N ALA A 11 -9.82 2.15 -6.84
CA ALA A 11 -10.12 2.95 -8.02
C ALA A 11 -10.12 2.06 -9.26
N GLY A 12 -11.05 2.31 -10.18
CA GLY A 12 -11.20 1.55 -11.42
C GLY A 12 -11.82 0.15 -11.21
N ILE A 13 -11.66 -0.70 -12.23
CA ILE A 13 -12.15 -2.10 -12.25
C ILE A 13 -10.93 -3.01 -12.34
N ALA A 14 -10.79 -3.94 -11.40
CA ALA A 14 -9.67 -4.88 -11.41
C ALA A 14 -9.78 -5.85 -12.59
N GLY A 15 -8.68 -6.03 -13.31
CA GLY A 15 -8.65 -6.89 -14.50
C GLY A 15 -9.21 -6.24 -15.76
N ASP A 16 -9.53 -4.93 -15.72
CA ASP A 16 -9.91 -4.20 -16.93
C ASP A 16 -8.68 -3.63 -17.65
N ASP A 17 -8.31 -4.23 -18.77
CA ASP A 17 -7.20 -3.79 -19.63
C ASP A 17 -7.45 -2.41 -20.28
N ARG A 18 -8.69 -1.91 -20.24
CA ARG A 18 -9.12 -0.67 -20.90
C ARG A 18 -9.18 0.53 -19.96
N ALA A 19 -8.92 0.33 -18.67
CA ALA A 19 -8.99 1.39 -17.67
C ALA A 19 -7.81 1.32 -16.69
N ASP A 20 -7.47 2.47 -16.11
CA ASP A 20 -6.56 2.53 -14.98
C ASP A 20 -7.27 1.98 -13.73
N TYR A 21 -6.60 1.12 -12.98
CA TYR A 21 -7.10 0.68 -11.68
C TYR A 21 -6.00 0.59 -10.64
N VAL A 22 -6.40 0.75 -9.39
CA VAL A 22 -5.51 0.74 -8.22
C VAL A 22 -6.05 -0.26 -7.22
N GLN A 23 -5.15 -1.07 -6.68
CA GLN A 23 -5.45 -1.98 -5.59
C GLN A 23 -4.46 -1.83 -4.45
N VAL A 24 -4.91 -2.14 -3.25
CA VAL A 24 -4.10 -2.20 -2.04
C VAL A 24 -4.27 -3.58 -1.42
N ASP A 25 -3.27 -4.07 -0.71
CA ASP A 25 -3.39 -5.34 0.04
C ASP A 25 -3.38 -5.08 1.55
N PRO A 26 -4.56 -5.04 2.20
CA PRO A 26 -4.64 -4.87 3.65
C PRO A 26 -3.92 -5.96 4.44
N ALA A 27 -3.71 -7.17 3.88
CA ALA A 27 -3.00 -8.25 4.59
C ALA A 27 -1.49 -7.96 4.75
N THR A 28 -0.95 -7.06 3.93
CA THR A 28 0.43 -6.56 4.05
C THR A 28 0.56 -5.39 5.00
N LEU A 29 -0.55 -4.89 5.57
CA LEU A 29 -0.51 -3.79 6.51
C LEU A 29 0.38 -4.16 7.71
N ARG A 30 1.39 -3.34 7.97
CA ARG A 30 2.29 -3.48 9.12
C ARG A 30 2.36 -2.19 9.91
N SER A 31 2.44 -2.32 11.22
CA SER A 31 2.55 -1.26 12.23
C SER A 31 3.98 -1.11 12.71
N ASP A 32 4.49 0.11 12.78
CA ASP A 32 5.62 0.43 13.68
C ASP A 32 5.45 1.86 14.22
N GLY A 33 4.95 1.97 15.46
CA GLY A 33 4.53 3.25 16.03
C GLY A 33 3.52 3.99 15.14
N ASP A 34 3.91 5.20 14.72
CA ASP A 34 3.12 6.07 13.84
C ASP A 34 3.30 5.78 12.35
N ARG A 35 4.18 4.83 11.99
CA ARG A 35 4.41 4.43 10.61
C ARG A 35 3.62 3.18 10.26
N ARG A 36 3.11 3.15 9.03
CA ARG A 36 2.39 2.01 8.46
C ARG A 36 2.94 1.65 7.10
N TRP A 37 3.10 0.36 6.83
CA TRP A 37 3.50 -0.11 5.50
C TRP A 37 2.35 -0.87 4.86
N LEU A 38 2.09 -0.60 3.59
CA LEU A 38 0.99 -1.20 2.83
C LEU A 38 1.43 -1.44 1.38
N ALA A 39 1.20 -2.64 0.87
CA ALA A 39 1.42 -2.93 -0.54
C ALA A 39 0.32 -2.29 -1.40
N VAL A 40 0.75 -1.64 -2.47
CA VAL A 40 -0.09 -0.95 -3.44
C VAL A 40 0.33 -1.43 -4.82
N ARG A 41 -0.64 -1.69 -5.68
CA ARG A 41 -0.38 -2.06 -7.07
C ARG A 41 -1.29 -1.27 -8.00
N VAL A 42 -0.75 -0.86 -9.14
CA VAL A 42 -1.44 -0.01 -10.10
C VAL A 42 -1.23 -0.57 -11.50
N SER A 43 -2.34 -0.76 -12.23
CA SER A 43 -2.32 -1.08 -13.65
C SER A 43 -2.89 0.09 -14.44
N ARG A 44 -2.34 0.32 -15.62
CA ARG A 44 -2.72 1.44 -16.49
C ARG A 44 -3.08 0.97 -17.89
N VAL A 45 -4.03 1.67 -18.50
CA VAL A 45 -4.44 1.43 -19.88
C VAL A 45 -3.34 1.78 -20.88
N SER A 46 -2.49 2.77 -20.58
CA SER A 46 -1.42 3.21 -21.48
C SER A 46 -0.05 3.14 -20.82
N GLU A 47 0.97 2.91 -21.64
CA GLU A 47 2.38 2.94 -21.21
C GLU A 47 2.72 4.31 -20.63
N ARG A 48 3.51 4.30 -19.56
CA ARG A 48 3.99 5.48 -18.87
C ARG A 48 5.46 5.36 -18.58
N THR A 49 6.18 6.46 -18.71
CA THR A 49 7.56 6.56 -18.28
C THR A 49 7.63 7.04 -16.83
N SER A 50 8.37 6.32 -15.98
CA SER A 50 8.70 6.76 -14.62
C SER A 50 9.63 7.96 -14.65
N THR A 51 9.87 8.59 -13.49
CA THR A 51 10.81 9.72 -13.41
C THR A 51 12.24 9.30 -13.76
N GLU A 52 12.55 8.02 -13.53
CA GLU A 52 13.80 7.33 -13.78
C GLU A 52 13.94 6.82 -15.22
N GLY A 53 12.97 7.11 -16.09
CA GLY A 53 13.00 6.74 -17.51
C GLY A 53 12.48 5.33 -17.82
N ILE A 54 11.91 4.63 -16.84
CA ILE A 54 11.39 3.26 -17.04
C ILE A 54 10.02 3.33 -17.68
N ARG A 55 9.83 2.71 -18.85
CA ARG A 55 8.51 2.57 -19.49
C ARG A 55 7.77 1.37 -18.92
N PHE A 56 6.60 1.58 -18.33
CA PHE A 56 5.80 0.56 -17.65
C PHE A 56 4.31 0.72 -17.96
N ARG A 57 3.55 -0.38 -17.86
CA ARG A 57 2.07 -0.35 -17.86
C ARG A 57 1.48 -0.72 -16.51
N SER A 58 2.22 -1.45 -15.68
CA SER A 58 1.82 -1.73 -14.31
C SER A 58 3.01 -1.72 -13.35
N PHE A 59 2.74 -1.47 -12.07
CA PHE A 59 3.76 -1.53 -11.03
C PHE A 59 3.19 -1.97 -9.69
N GLU A 60 3.98 -2.73 -8.95
CA GLU A 60 3.74 -3.10 -7.56
C GLU A 60 4.68 -2.30 -6.67
N SER A 61 4.23 -1.85 -5.51
CA SER A 61 4.98 -0.95 -4.66
C SER A 61 4.65 -1.15 -3.19
N MET A 62 5.63 -0.90 -2.32
CA MET A 62 5.39 -0.75 -0.90
C MET A 62 5.27 0.73 -0.57
N ALA A 63 4.17 1.12 0.08
CA ALA A 63 3.94 2.47 0.57
C ALA A 63 4.16 2.52 2.09
N GLU A 64 4.94 3.48 2.56
CA GLU A 64 5.02 3.89 3.96
C GLU A 64 4.09 5.09 4.18
N VAL A 65 3.19 4.98 5.14
CA VAL A 65 2.29 6.02 5.63
C VAL A 65 2.81 6.50 6.98
N ASP A 66 3.03 7.80 7.10
CA ASP A 66 3.31 8.46 8.38
C ASP A 66 2.02 9.07 8.90
N CYS A 67 1.46 8.47 9.95
CA CYS A 67 0.21 8.93 10.55
C CYS A 67 0.36 10.20 11.37
N SER A 68 1.56 10.49 11.89
CA SER A 68 1.84 11.74 12.62
C SER A 68 1.82 12.94 11.67
N ALA A 69 2.40 12.77 10.48
CA ALA A 69 2.44 13.79 9.43
C ALA A 69 1.23 13.73 8.48
N SER A 70 0.40 12.68 8.56
CA SER A 70 -0.65 12.37 7.58
C SER A 70 -0.15 12.35 6.13
N THR A 71 1.03 11.75 5.92
CA THR A 71 1.65 11.64 4.59
C THR A 71 1.86 10.19 4.19
N ALA A 72 2.04 9.94 2.90
CA ALA A 72 2.44 8.63 2.40
C ALA A 72 3.47 8.75 1.28
N ARG A 73 4.43 7.82 1.27
CA ARG A 73 5.49 7.73 0.28
C ARG A 73 5.71 6.29 -0.16
N TYR A 74 6.17 6.08 -1.39
CA TYR A 74 6.66 4.79 -1.85
C TYR A 74 8.07 4.55 -1.33
N VAL A 75 8.33 3.36 -0.78
CA VAL A 75 9.66 2.92 -0.31
C VAL A 75 10.30 1.92 -1.26
N SER A 76 9.52 1.28 -2.13
CA SER A 76 10.02 0.46 -3.23
C SER A 76 9.00 0.40 -4.36
N ALA A 77 9.43 0.12 -5.59
CA ALA A 77 8.55 -0.13 -6.73
C ALA A 77 9.16 -1.17 -7.68
N THR A 78 8.34 -2.13 -8.09
CA THR A 78 8.61 -3.14 -9.10
C THR A 78 7.76 -2.83 -10.32
N PHE A 79 8.38 -2.63 -11.47
CA PHE A 79 7.73 -2.22 -12.71
C PHE A 79 7.59 -3.38 -13.69
N HIS A 80 6.49 -3.38 -14.44
CA HIS A 80 6.18 -4.37 -15.48
C HIS A 80 5.80 -3.66 -16.78
N ALA A 81 6.24 -4.23 -17.91
CA ALA A 81 5.89 -3.72 -19.23
C ALA A 81 4.42 -3.99 -19.60
N GLU A 82 3.84 -5.06 -19.05
CA GLU A 82 2.46 -5.47 -19.32
C GLU A 82 1.49 -4.93 -18.27
N PRO A 83 0.19 -4.82 -18.60
CA PRO A 83 -0.84 -4.50 -17.61
C PRO A 83 -1.02 -5.68 -16.64
N HIS A 84 -1.77 -5.47 -15.56
CA HIS A 84 -2.09 -6.52 -14.58
C HIS A 84 -0.90 -7.22 -13.95
N PHE A 85 0.26 -6.57 -13.89
CA PHE A 85 1.49 -7.11 -13.29
C PHE A 85 1.96 -8.39 -14.00
N ALA A 86 1.59 -8.54 -15.27
CA ALA A 86 1.97 -9.68 -16.08
C ALA A 86 3.44 -9.58 -16.53
N GLY A 87 4.01 -10.74 -16.82
CA GLY A 87 5.38 -10.87 -17.28
C GLY A 87 6.45 -10.61 -16.20
N PRO A 88 7.73 -10.81 -16.55
CA PRO A 88 8.83 -10.56 -15.62
C PRO A 88 8.96 -9.06 -15.29
N PRO A 89 9.38 -8.72 -14.06
CA PRO A 89 9.72 -7.35 -13.73
C PRO A 89 10.79 -6.79 -14.65
N ILE A 90 10.55 -5.61 -15.22
CA ILE A 90 11.53 -4.90 -16.05
C ILE A 90 12.49 -4.05 -15.22
N ALA A 91 12.08 -3.67 -14.01
CA ALA A 91 12.91 -2.93 -13.07
C ALA A 91 12.36 -3.08 -11.65
N ARG A 92 13.26 -3.00 -10.67
CA ARG A 92 12.92 -2.85 -9.25
C ARG A 92 13.76 -1.72 -8.68
N LEU A 93 13.11 -0.78 -8.02
CA LEU A 93 13.72 0.38 -7.39
C LEU A 93 13.37 0.38 -5.90
N ASP A 94 14.36 0.69 -5.07
CA ASP A 94 14.16 0.97 -3.66
C ASP A 94 14.40 2.46 -3.43
N TYR A 95 13.49 3.11 -2.70
CA TYR A 95 13.50 4.55 -2.44
C TYR A 95 13.86 4.80 -0.98
N PRO A 96 15.12 5.17 -0.69
CA PRO A 96 15.54 5.47 0.67
C PRO A 96 14.87 6.78 1.16
N PRO A 97 14.88 7.05 2.48
CA PRO A 97 14.16 8.19 3.07
C PRO A 97 14.46 9.55 2.44
N GLU A 98 15.67 9.76 1.94
CA GLU A 98 16.10 10.95 1.23
C GLU A 98 15.44 11.13 -0.15
N HIS A 99 14.94 10.05 -0.76
CA HIS A 99 14.24 10.07 -2.04
C HIS A 99 12.73 10.02 -1.80
N LEU A 100 12.15 11.16 -1.44
CA LEU A 100 10.71 11.30 -1.22
C LEU A 100 9.95 11.04 -2.54
N ARG A 101 9.23 9.92 -2.58
CA ARG A 101 8.27 9.57 -3.63
C ARG A 101 6.85 9.60 -3.06
N PRO A 102 6.17 10.76 -3.05
CA PRO A 102 4.82 10.86 -2.52
C PRO A 102 3.89 9.84 -3.18
N MET A 103 3.06 9.18 -2.38
CA MET A 103 2.03 8.26 -2.88
C MET A 103 0.89 9.07 -3.49
N VAL A 104 1.06 9.50 -4.75
CA VAL A 104 0.07 10.26 -5.51
C VAL A 104 -0.37 9.49 -6.74
N PHE A 105 -1.67 9.19 -6.82
CA PHE A 105 -2.27 8.56 -8.01
C PHE A 105 -2.54 9.59 -9.09
N ARG A 106 -1.47 10.10 -9.71
CA ARG A 106 -1.58 11.09 -10.79
C ARG A 106 -2.46 10.55 -11.92
N GLN A 107 -3.42 11.38 -12.33
CA GLN A 107 -4.41 11.15 -13.41
C GLN A 107 -5.51 10.13 -13.09
N ILE A 108 -5.64 9.69 -11.84
CA ILE A 108 -6.80 8.94 -11.38
C ILE A 108 -7.67 9.92 -10.58
N ALA A 109 -8.86 10.23 -11.09
CA ALA A 109 -9.72 11.25 -10.51
C ALA A 109 -10.25 10.81 -9.14
N GLY A 110 -9.79 11.46 -8.08
CA GLY A 110 -10.26 11.25 -6.71
C GLY A 110 -9.16 11.42 -5.67
N ASP A 111 -9.57 11.48 -4.40
CA ASP A 111 -8.67 11.63 -3.26
C ASP A 111 -8.34 10.27 -2.62
N PHE A 112 -7.88 9.33 -3.46
CA PHE A 112 -7.61 7.95 -3.04
C PHE A 112 -6.43 7.85 -2.09
N SER A 113 -5.39 8.67 -2.30
CA SER A 113 -4.22 8.74 -1.42
C SER A 113 -4.62 9.12 0.01
N THR A 114 -5.42 10.16 0.20
CA THR A 114 -5.88 10.58 1.53
C THR A 114 -6.79 9.54 2.17
N ARG A 115 -7.64 8.88 1.39
CA ARG A 115 -8.49 7.77 1.91
C ARG A 115 -7.65 6.61 2.41
N ILE A 116 -6.60 6.22 1.67
CA ILE A 116 -5.67 5.17 2.11
C ILE A 116 -4.94 5.61 3.38
N ILE A 117 -4.42 6.85 3.43
CA ILE A 117 -3.73 7.37 4.61
C ILE A 117 -4.65 7.30 5.84
N ARG A 118 -5.87 7.82 5.73
CA ARG A 118 -6.86 7.78 6.82
C ARG A 118 -7.18 6.34 7.24
N ALA A 119 -7.43 5.45 6.29
CA ALA A 119 -7.75 4.06 6.59
C ALA A 119 -6.59 3.34 7.30
N ALA A 120 -5.35 3.51 6.82
CA ALA A 120 -4.17 2.90 7.42
C ALA A 120 -3.94 3.38 8.86
N CYS A 121 -4.18 4.67 9.12
CA CYS A 121 -4.00 5.25 10.46
C CYS A 121 -5.10 4.83 11.45
N VAL A 122 -6.34 4.59 10.99
CA VAL A 122 -7.42 4.09 11.86
C VAL A 122 -7.21 2.62 12.24
N VAL A 123 -6.86 1.76 11.27
CA VAL A 123 -6.65 0.32 11.51
C VAL A 123 -5.46 0.09 12.48
N GLY A 124 -4.49 1.00 12.46
CA GLY A 124 -3.31 0.91 13.31
C GLY A 124 -3.49 1.15 14.80
N HIS A 125 -4.64 1.68 15.21
CA HIS A 125 -5.05 1.82 16.62
C HIS A 125 -5.85 0.61 17.13
N GLY A 126 -6.20 -0.35 16.26
CA GLY A 126 -7.13 -1.44 16.56
C GLY A 126 -6.55 -2.71 17.19
N ASP A 127 -5.22 -2.90 17.18
CA ASP A 127 -4.56 -4.10 17.77
C ASP A 127 -4.14 -3.89 19.23
N ARG A 128 -4.97 -3.19 20.01
CA ARG A 128 -5.03 -3.40 21.46
C ARG A 128 -6.37 -4.04 21.76
N MET A 129 -6.43 -5.37 21.63
CA MET A 129 -7.39 -6.14 22.44
C MET A 129 -7.21 -5.67 23.89
N PRO A 130 -8.28 -5.29 24.61
CA PRO A 130 -8.20 -5.13 26.04
C PRO A 130 -7.74 -6.49 26.59
N GLN A 131 -6.52 -6.53 27.10
CA GLN A 131 -6.09 -7.63 27.95
C GLN A 131 -7.04 -7.61 29.14
N GLU A 132 -8.01 -8.51 29.13
CA GLU A 132 -8.88 -8.78 30.26
C GLU A 132 -7.95 -9.10 31.44
N THR A 133 -7.78 -8.10 32.30
CA THR A 133 -7.04 -8.21 33.55
C THR A 133 -7.76 -9.24 34.39
N ASP A 134 -7.22 -10.46 34.37
CA ASP A 134 -7.48 -11.50 35.35
C ASP A 134 -7.23 -10.89 36.75
N LYS A 135 -8.33 -10.61 37.44
CA LYS A 135 -8.32 -10.01 38.77
C LYS A 135 -8.07 -11.14 39.79
N PRO A 136 -7.18 -10.95 40.78
CA PRO A 136 -6.70 -12.02 41.63
C PRO A 136 -7.80 -12.55 42.55
N ILE A 137 -7.95 -13.88 42.61
CA ILE A 137 -8.68 -14.52 43.71
C ILE A 137 -7.66 -14.78 44.82
N GLU A 138 -7.59 -13.82 45.72
CA GLU A 138 -7.01 -13.96 47.05
C GLU A 138 -7.73 -15.10 47.79
N ALA A 139 -6.99 -16.13 48.20
CA ALA A 139 -7.43 -17.09 49.19
C ALA A 139 -6.24 -17.45 50.09
N THR A 140 -6.26 -16.88 51.28
CA THR A 140 -5.51 -17.28 52.47
C THR A 140 -6.53 -17.15 53.63
N PRO A 141 -6.45 -17.94 54.72
CA PRO A 141 -5.54 -19.03 55.06
C PRO A 141 -6.16 -20.43 55.02
#